data_AF-W9SNQ4-F1
#
_entry.id   AF-W9SNQ4-F1
#
_cell.length_a   1.000
_cell.length_b   1.000
_cell.length_c   1.000
_cell.angle_alpha   90.00
_cell.angle_beta   90.00
_cell.angle_gamma   90.00
#
_symmetry.space_group_name_H-M   'P 1'
#
loop_
_entity.id
_entity.type
_entity.pdbx_description
1 polymer ?
#
loop_
_entity_poly.entity_id
_entity_poly.type
_entity_poly.pdbx_seq_one_letter_code
_entity_poly.pdbx_strand_id
1 'polypeptide(L)'
;MQLGGPDYTVPLGRRDGLTFATRKVTIANLPSQISNTGTILASLATKNLDATDVVALSGGHTIGLSSCSSFGNRLYPTQDPIMDKTFAKNLKAICLTNYTIATTVLDI
;
A
#
# COMPACT_ATOMS: atom_id res chain seq x y z
N MET A 1 16.07 10.02 12.99
CA MET A 1 15.20 9.40 14.02
C MET A 1 14.89 7.99 13.56
N GLN A 2 15.10 6.98 14.42
CA GLN A 2 14.75 5.57 14.16
C GLN A 2 13.30 5.33 14.59
N LEU A 3 12.51 4.57 13.84
CA LEU A 3 11.08 4.33 14.09
C LEU A 3 10.79 3.17 15.07
N GLY A 4 11.80 2.66 15.79
CA GLY A 4 11.63 1.62 16.81
C GLY A 4 11.34 0.20 16.28
N GLY A 5 11.55 -0.05 14.99
CA GLY A 5 11.41 -1.38 14.39
C GLY A 5 12.53 -2.36 14.78
N PRO A 6 12.41 -3.64 14.38
CA PRO A 6 13.39 -4.67 14.70
C PRO A 6 14.72 -4.41 13.99
N ASP A 7 15.82 -4.79 14.66
CA ASP A 7 17.14 -4.84 14.06
C ASP A 7 17.33 -6.15 13.29
N TYR A 8 17.91 -6.07 12.10
CA TYR A 8 18.25 -7.23 11.28
C TYR A 8 19.48 -6.97 10.44
N THR A 9 20.26 -8.01 10.19
CA THR A 9 21.43 -7.94 9.31
C THR A 9 20.98 -7.87 7.85
N VAL A 10 21.50 -6.90 7.09
CA VAL A 10 21.19 -6.74 5.67
C VAL A 10 22.31 -7.34 4.83
N PRO A 11 22.03 -8.32 3.94
CA PRO A 11 23.00 -8.79 2.96
C PRO A 11 23.47 -7.63 2.04
N LEU A 12 24.78 -7.51 1.86
CA LEU A 12 25.43 -6.46 1.06
C LEU A 12 25.87 -6.99 -0.31
N GLY A 13 26.30 -6.09 -1.20
CA GLY A 13 26.86 -6.45 -2.51
C GLY A 13 25.95 -6.22 -3.72
N ARG A 14 24.76 -5.63 -3.54
CA ARG A 14 23.93 -5.17 -4.68
C ARG A 14 24.68 -4.07 -5.46
N ARG A 15 24.46 -4.01 -6.77
CA ARG A 15 24.99 -2.98 -7.68
C ARG A 15 23.85 -2.17 -8.30
N ASP A 16 24.15 -0.97 -8.77
CA ASP A 16 23.16 -0.08 -9.38
C ASP A 16 22.76 -0.52 -10.79
N GLY A 17 21.46 -0.41 -11.10
CA GLY A 17 20.94 -0.67 -12.44
C GLY A 17 21.32 0.46 -13.41
N LEU A 18 21.68 0.10 -14.65
CA LEU A 18 22.09 1.05 -15.69
C LEU A 18 20.94 1.48 -16.63
N THR A 19 19.75 0.93 -16.43
CA THR A 19 18.57 1.15 -17.28
C THR A 19 17.42 1.69 -16.47
N PHE A 20 16.71 2.67 -17.04
CA PHE A 20 15.52 3.23 -16.40
C PHE A 20 14.35 2.24 -16.45
N ALA A 21 13.58 2.18 -15.35
CA ALA A 21 12.31 1.47 -15.35
C ALA A 21 11.31 2.19 -16.26
N THR A 22 10.70 1.45 -17.18
CA THR A 22 9.62 1.98 -18.02
C THR A 22 8.29 1.91 -17.26
N ARG A 23 7.35 2.80 -17.60
CA ARG A 23 5.98 2.75 -17.06
C ARG A 23 5.34 1.36 -17.16
N LYS A 24 5.58 0.66 -18.28
CA LYS A 24 5.07 -0.71 -18.50
C LYS A 24 5.62 -1.70 -17.47
N VAL A 25 6.93 -1.66 -17.21
CA VAL A 25 7.57 -2.54 -16.22
C VAL A 25 7.08 -2.20 -14.82
N THR A 26 6.93 -0.92 -14.48
CA THR A 26 6.40 -0.49 -13.18
C THR A 26 4.98 -1.01 -12.94
N ILE A 27 4.06 -0.79 -13.88
CA ILE A 27 2.67 -1.25 -13.75
C ILE A 27 2.58 -2.78 -13.70
N ALA A 28 3.45 -3.49 -14.41
CA ALA A 28 3.46 -4.95 -14.42
C ALA A 28 3.97 -5.57 -13.12
N ASN A 29 4.74 -4.84 -12.30
CA ASN A 29 5.42 -5.40 -11.13
C ASN A 29 5.00 -4.77 -9.78
N LEU A 30 4.24 -3.68 -9.78
CA LEU A 30 3.70 -3.09 -8.56
C LEU A 30 2.22 -3.48 -8.39
N PRO A 31 1.86 -4.20 -7.33
CA PRO A 31 0.46 -4.45 -7.00
C PRO A 31 -0.29 -3.13 -6.81
N SER A 32 -1.53 -3.07 -7.30
CA SER A 32 -2.37 -1.90 -7.09
C SER A 32 -3.00 -1.93 -5.70
N GLN A 33 -3.24 -0.75 -5.13
CA GLN A 33 -3.93 -0.60 -3.86
C GLN A 33 -5.39 -1.09 -3.86
N ILE A 34 -5.98 -1.33 -5.04
CA ILE A 34 -7.32 -1.93 -5.19
C ILE A 34 -7.28 -3.45 -5.46
N SER A 35 -6.09 -4.05 -5.53
CA SER A 35 -5.94 -5.50 -5.75
C SER A 35 -6.45 -6.29 -4.55
N ASN A 36 -7.14 -7.40 -4.82
CA ASN A 36 -7.50 -8.35 -3.76
C ASN A 36 -6.30 -9.23 -3.37
N THR A 37 -6.43 -9.95 -2.26
CA THR A 37 -5.37 -10.81 -1.71
C THR A 37 -4.85 -11.84 -2.71
N GLY A 38 -5.73 -12.48 -3.49
CA GLY A 38 -5.33 -13.47 -4.50
C GLY A 38 -4.45 -12.86 -5.59
N THR A 39 -4.79 -11.67 -6.07
CA THR A 39 -3.95 -10.93 -7.04
C THR A 39 -2.60 -10.54 -6.46
N ILE A 40 -2.55 -10.07 -5.21
CA ILE A 40 -1.29 -9.69 -4.55
C ILE A 40 -0.39 -10.91 -4.37
N LEU A 41 -0.94 -12.02 -3.86
CA LEU A 41 -0.21 -13.28 -3.68
C LEU A 41 0.35 -13.80 -5.01
N ALA A 42 -0.47 -13.84 -6.07
CA ALA A 42 -0.02 -14.29 -7.38
C ALA A 42 1.09 -13.39 -7.96
N SER A 43 0.98 -12.07 -7.78
CA SER A 43 1.99 -11.11 -8.25
C SER A 43 3.33 -11.29 -7.52
N LEU A 44 3.29 -11.37 -6.18
CA LEU A 44 4.50 -11.45 -5.35
C LEU A 44 5.14 -12.85 -5.38
N ALA A 45 4.38 -13.91 -5.66
CA ALA A 45 4.93 -15.23 -5.93
C ALA A 45 5.91 -15.24 -7.12
N THR A 46 5.74 -14.36 -8.11
CA THR A 46 6.71 -14.20 -9.22
C THR A 46 8.08 -13.65 -8.77
N LYS A 47 8.16 -13.15 -7.53
CA LYS A 47 9.38 -12.66 -6.86
C LYS A 47 9.88 -13.63 -5.79
N ASN A 48 9.36 -14.87 -5.78
CA ASN A 48 9.64 -15.90 -4.79
C ASN A 48 9.24 -15.49 -3.36
N LEU A 49 8.18 -14.70 -3.21
CA LEU A 49 7.60 -14.34 -1.92
C LEU A 49 6.33 -15.17 -1.68
N ASP A 50 6.21 -15.75 -0.50
CA ASP A 50 5.04 -16.54 -0.10
C ASP A 50 4.01 -15.69 0.69
N ALA A 51 2.94 -16.34 1.16
CA ALA A 51 1.89 -15.64 1.91
C ALA A 51 2.39 -15.02 3.22
N THR A 52 3.35 -15.66 3.89
CA THR A 52 3.98 -15.14 5.12
C THR A 52 4.73 -13.85 4.80
N ASP A 53 5.51 -13.86 3.72
CA ASP A 53 6.25 -12.66 3.27
C ASP A 53 5.29 -11.51 2.94
N VAL A 54 4.20 -11.79 2.21
CA VAL A 54 3.22 -10.77 1.85
C VAL A 54 2.59 -10.14 3.08
N VAL A 55 2.18 -10.94 4.07
CA VAL A 55 1.57 -10.43 5.30
C VAL A 55 2.58 -9.65 6.14
N ALA A 56 3.81 -10.17 6.29
CA ALA A 56 4.87 -9.51 7.04
C ALA A 56 5.25 -8.15 6.42
N LEU A 57 5.45 -8.10 5.09
CA LEU A 57 5.80 -6.88 4.36
C LEU A 57 4.66 -5.86 4.32
N SER A 58 3.40 -6.32 4.32
CA SER A 58 2.23 -5.43 4.46
C SER A 58 2.23 -4.69 5.79
N GLY A 59 2.93 -5.21 6.82
CA GLY A 59 3.17 -4.50 8.08
C GLY A 59 3.93 -3.19 7.92
N GLY A 60 4.62 -2.96 6.79
CA GLY A 60 5.21 -1.66 6.45
C GLY A 60 4.21 -0.51 6.39
N HIS A 61 2.91 -0.80 6.23
CA HIS A 61 1.83 0.19 6.32
C HIS A 61 1.54 0.68 7.75
N THR A 62 2.28 0.23 8.76
CA THR A 62 2.18 0.74 10.15
C THR A 62 2.67 2.18 10.32
N ILE A 63 3.30 2.76 9.29
CA ILE A 63 3.83 4.12 9.27
C ILE A 63 3.53 4.79 7.92
N GLY A 64 3.60 6.12 7.91
CA GLY A 64 3.49 6.92 6.69
C GLY A 64 2.10 7.48 6.44
N LEU A 65 1.85 7.92 5.20
CA LEU A 65 0.63 8.58 4.75
C LEU A 65 0.12 7.92 3.48
N SER A 66 -1.19 8.04 3.23
CA SER A 66 -1.80 7.62 1.97
C SER A 66 -2.56 8.77 1.32
N SER A 67 -2.54 8.82 -0.02
CA SER A 67 -3.35 9.76 -0.79
C SER A 67 -4.82 9.32 -0.78
N CYS A 68 -5.75 10.28 -0.68
CA CYS A 68 -7.18 9.98 -0.79
C CYS A 68 -7.53 9.23 -2.10
N SER A 69 -6.81 9.49 -3.19
CA SER A 69 -7.00 8.77 -4.46
C SER A 69 -6.67 7.28 -4.40
N SER A 70 -5.88 6.85 -3.42
CA SER A 70 -5.51 5.45 -3.24
C SER A 70 -6.68 4.61 -2.68
N PHE A 71 -7.55 5.19 -1.85
CA PHE A 71 -8.63 4.44 -1.19
C PHE A 71 -10.02 5.06 -1.37
N GLY A 72 -10.14 6.18 -2.09
CA GLY A 72 -11.40 6.93 -2.23
C GLY A 72 -12.54 6.11 -2.86
N ASN A 73 -12.22 5.09 -3.66
CA ASN A 73 -13.20 4.13 -4.19
C ASN A 73 -13.88 3.28 -3.10
N ARG A 74 -13.30 3.20 -1.90
CA ARG A 74 -13.91 2.56 -0.73
C ARG A 74 -14.81 3.49 0.08
N LEU A 75 -14.80 4.80 -0.20
CA LEU A 75 -15.60 5.80 0.53
C LEU A 75 -16.81 6.28 -0.29
N TYR A 76 -16.67 6.34 -1.62
CA TYR A 76 -17.63 6.94 -2.54
C TYR A 76 -17.88 6.12 -3.81
N PRO A 77 -19.08 6.22 -4.43
CA PRO A 77 -20.26 6.93 -3.91
C PRO A 77 -20.88 6.20 -2.71
N THR A 78 -20.62 4.89 -2.61
CA THR A 78 -21.06 4.04 -1.50
C THR A 78 -19.82 3.61 -0.72
N GLN A 79 -19.92 3.64 0.60
CA GLN A 79 -18.88 3.13 1.47
C GLN A 79 -18.77 1.61 1.34
N ASP A 80 -17.54 1.11 1.27
CA ASP A 80 -17.25 -0.32 1.34
C ASP A 80 -17.83 -0.91 2.65
N PRO A 81 -18.71 -1.94 2.56
CA PRO A 81 -19.40 -2.49 3.72
C PRO A 81 -18.46 -3.16 4.74
N ILE A 82 -17.24 -3.52 4.35
CA ILE A 82 -16.24 -4.14 5.25
C ILE A 82 -15.46 -3.06 6.04
N MET A 83 -15.47 -1.80 5.58
CA MET A 83 -14.79 -0.71 6.27
C MET A 83 -15.59 -0.27 7.50
N ASP A 84 -14.90 -0.13 8.65
CA ASP A 84 -15.51 0.39 9.87
C ASP A 84 -16.15 1.77 9.64
N LYS A 85 -17.33 1.98 10.22
CA LYS A 85 -18.14 3.18 9.99
C LYS A 85 -17.53 4.43 10.62
N THR A 86 -16.88 4.30 11.78
CA THR A 86 -16.23 5.42 12.46
C THR A 86 -14.96 5.81 11.70
N PHE A 87 -14.15 4.83 11.32
CA PHE A 87 -12.97 5.05 10.49
C PHE A 87 -13.31 5.72 9.16
N ALA A 88 -14.32 5.20 8.45
CA ALA A 88 -14.78 5.80 7.20
C ALA A 88 -15.30 7.23 7.39
N LYS A 89 -15.99 7.52 8.50
CA LYS A 89 -16.44 8.88 8.83
C LYS A 89 -15.25 9.82 9.04
N ASN A 90 -14.21 9.38 9.75
CA ASN A 90 -12.99 10.17 9.96
C ASN A 90 -12.28 10.44 8.62
N LEU A 91 -12.14 9.41 7.77
CA LEU A 91 -11.54 9.58 6.45
C LEU A 91 -12.34 10.52 5.56
N LYS A 92 -13.68 10.47 5.59
CA LYS A 92 -14.55 11.38 4.81
C LYS A 92 -14.45 12.84 5.23
N ALA A 93 -14.00 13.13 6.46
CA ALA A 93 -13.75 14.51 6.89
C ALA A 93 -12.52 15.13 6.21
N ILE A 94 -11.61 14.29 5.72
CA ILE A 94 -10.36 14.71 5.04
C ILE A 94 -10.50 14.51 3.53
N CYS A 95 -10.96 13.33 3.11
CA CYS A 95 -11.19 12.96 1.72
C CYS A 95 -12.65 13.22 1.34
N LEU A 96 -12.99 14.48 1.06
CA LEU A 96 -14.36 14.93 0.80
C LEU A 96 -15.00 14.30 -0.45
N THR A 97 -14.19 13.89 -1.41
CA THR A 97 -14.58 13.20 -2.65
C THR A 97 -13.56 12.13 -3.00
N ASN A 98 -13.87 11.28 -3.99
CA ASN A 98 -12.93 10.28 -4.51
C ASN A 98 -11.74 10.89 -5.29
N TYR A 99 -11.74 12.20 -5.56
CA TYR A 99 -10.66 12.91 -6.25
C TYR A 99 -9.99 13.98 -5.38
N THR A 100 -10.26 13.99 -4.07
CA THR A 100 -9.62 14.94 -3.16
C THR A 100 -8.10 14.80 -3.24
N ILE A 101 -7.40 15.92 -3.45
CA ILE A 101 -5.93 15.99 -3.45
C ILE A 101 -5.49 16.27 -2.01
N ALA A 102 -5.56 15.25 -1.17
CA ALA A 102 -5.10 15.29 0.21
C ALA A 102 -4.44 13.95 0.59
N THR A 103 -3.69 13.98 1.68
CA THR A 103 -3.10 12.79 2.28
C THR A 103 -3.54 12.70 3.74
N THR A 104 -3.66 11.48 4.26
CA THR A 104 -3.98 11.23 5.67
C THR A 104 -3.21 10.03 6.17
N VAL A 105 -2.99 9.99 7.49
CA VAL A 105 -2.60 8.77 8.18
C VAL A 105 -3.78 7.78 8.14
N LEU A 106 -3.49 6.48 8.09
CA LEU A 106 -4.49 5.41 8.06
C LEU A 106 -4.57 4.63 9.39
N ASP A 107 -3.86 5.08 10.41
CA ASP A 107 -3.81 4.50 11.76
C ASP A 107 -4.74 5.22 12.76
N ILE A 108 -5.64 6.10 12.26
CA ILE A 108 -6.63 6.87 13.04
C ILE A 108 -7.75 6.00 13.62
#